data_AF-A0A965X674-F1
#
_entry.id   AF-A0A965X674-F1
#
_cell.length_a   1.000
_cell.length_b   1.000
_cell.length_c   1.000
_cell.angle_alpha   90.00
_cell.angle_beta   90.00
_cell.angle_gamma   90.00
#
_symmetry.space_group_name_H-M   'P 1'
#
loop_
_entity.id
_entity.type
_entity.pdbx_description
1 polymer ?
#
loop_
_entity_poly.entity_id
_entity_poly.type
_entity_poly.pdbx_seq_one_letter_code
_entity_poly.pdbx_strand_id
1 'polypeptide(L)' 'MVVIEMEKGGIIKLALDAAAAPNTVKNFKALASKGFYDGLTFHRVISGFMIQG' A
#
# COMPACT_ATOMS: atom_id res chain seq x y z
N MET A 1 2.47 -9.57 6.04
CA MET A 1 1.94 -9.45 4.67
C MET A 1 0.81 -8.43 4.70
N VAL A 2 0.75 -7.54 3.71
CA VAL A 2 -0.39 -6.62 3.49
C VAL A 2 -0.93 -6.87 2.10
N VAL A 3 -2.24 -6.73 1.93
CA VAL A 3 -2.92 -6.89 0.64
C VAL A 3 -3.61 -5.57 0.30
N ILE A 4 -3.42 -5.10 -0.92
CA ILE A 4 -4.19 -4.00 -1.50
C ILE A 4 -5.15 -4.62 -2.51
N GLU A 5 -6.45 -4.46 -2.24
CA GLU A 5 -7.51 -4.84 -3.16
C GLU A 5 -7.85 -3.65 -4.04
N MET A 6 -7.87 -3.89 -5.35
CA MET A 6 -8.15 -2.90 -6.38
C MET A 6 -9.53 -3.17 -6.98
N GLU A 7 -10.07 -2.18 -7.69
CA GLU A 7 -11.29 -2.36 -8.47
C GLU A 7 -11.22 -3.60 -9.37
N LYS A 8 -12.39 -4.23 -9.59
CA LYS A 8 -12.54 -5.42 -10.43
C LYS A 8 -11.73 -6.64 -9.94
N GLY A 9 -11.35 -6.68 -8.67
CA GLY A 9 -10.69 -7.83 -8.04
C GLY A 9 -9.19 -7.92 -8.29
N GLY A 10 -8.54 -6.82 -8.68
CA GLY A 10 -7.08 -6.77 -8.75
C GLY A 10 -6.47 -6.89 -7.34
N ILE A 11 -5.36 -7.63 -7.20
CA ILE A 11 -4.73 -7.88 -5.89
C ILE A 11 -3.23 -7.58 -5.98
N ILE A 12 -2.75 -6.72 -5.08
CA ILE A 12 -1.31 -6.48 -4.87
C ILE A 12 -0.94 -7.01 -3.49
N LYS A 13 0.02 -7.94 -3.43
CA LYS A 13 0.53 -8.49 -2.16
C LYS A 13 1.89 -7.88 -1.83
N LEU A 14 2.01 -7.35 -0.62
CA LEU A 14 3.22 -6.69 -0.14
C LEU A 14 3.82 -7.43 1.06
N ALA A 15 5.12 -7.69 0.98
CA ALA A 15 5.94 -8.06 2.12
C ALA A 15 6.62 -6.79 2.65
N LEU A 16 6.47 -6.51 3.95
CA LEU A 16 7.03 -5.32 4.57
C LEU A 16 8.27 -5.69 5.36
N ASP A 17 9.38 -4.99 5.13
CA ASP A 17 10.63 -5.19 5.83
C ASP A 17 10.72 -4.30 7.07
N ALA A 18 10.32 -4.87 8.21
CA ALA A 18 10.40 -4.19 9.50
C ALA A 18 11.83 -4.13 10.06
N ALA A 19 12.77 -4.96 9.56
CA ALA A 19 14.16 -4.92 10.00
C ALA A 19 14.86 -3.71 9.38
N ALA A 20 14.63 -3.44 8.10
CA ALA A 20 15.17 -2.28 7.41
C ALA A 20 14.47 -0.96 7.79
N ALA A 21 13.13 -0.97 7.96
CA ALA A 21 12.36 0.26 8.18
C ALA A 21 11.25 0.10 9.26
N PRO A 22 11.61 -0.10 10.54
CA PRO A 22 10.65 -0.46 11.59
C PRO A 22 9.54 0.58 11.80
N ASN A 23 9.89 1.87 11.83
CA ASN A 23 8.93 2.95 12.06
C ASN A 23 7.95 3.12 10.89
N THR A 24 8.45 3.03 9.66
CA THR A 24 7.63 3.13 8.44
C THR A 24 6.65 1.97 8.37
N VAL A 25 7.11 0.74 8.62
CA VAL A 25 6.24 -0.44 8.64
C VAL A 25 5.17 -0.33 9.73
N LYS A 26 5.54 0.14 10.92
CA LYS A 26 4.58 0.36 12.01
C LYS A 26 3.51 1.38 11.63
N ASN A 27 3.90 2.52 11.07
CA ASN A 27 2.98 3.57 10.66
C ASN A 27 2.04 3.09 9.55
N PHE A 28 2.59 2.46 8.50
CA PHE A 28 1.81 1.95 7.37
C PHE A 28 0.77 0.92 7.82
N LYS A 29 1.16 -0.05 8.67
CA LYS A 29 0.22 -1.02 9.23
C LYS A 29 -0.86 -0.35 10.07
N ALA A 30 -0.50 0.62 10.90
CA ALA A 30 -1.46 1.32 11.75
C ALA A 30 -2.51 2.11 10.94
N LEU A 31 -2.10 2.74 9.83
CA LEU A 31 -3.01 3.44 8.91
C LEU A 31 -3.90 2.44 8.16
N ALA A 32 -3.33 1.36 7.64
CA ALA A 32 -4.08 0.31 6.96
C ALA A 32 -5.13 -0.36 7.87
N SER A 33 -4.78 -0.68 9.11
CA SER A 33 -5.73 -1.26 10.08
C SER A 33 -6.87 -0.32 10.49
N LYS A 34 -6.73 0.99 10.24
CA LYS A 34 -7.79 1.98 10.45
C LYS A 34 -8.65 2.24 9.21
N GLY A 35 -8.40 1.51 8.11
CA GLY A 35 -9.08 1.72 6.83
C GLY A 35 -8.71 3.05 6.15
N PHE A 36 -7.58 3.67 6.52
CA PHE A 36 -7.20 4.98 6.01
C PHE A 36 -7.03 5.02 4.48
N TYR A 37 -6.56 3.91 3.90
CA TYR A 37 -6.30 3.79 2.46
C TYR A 37 -7.53 3.34 1.65
N ASP A 38 -8.63 2.99 2.32
CA ASP A 38 -9.81 2.45 1.65
C ASP A 38 -10.48 3.56 0.82
N GLY A 39 -10.75 3.26 -0.46
CA GLY A 39 -11.34 4.22 -1.41
C GLY A 39 -10.37 5.27 -1.96
N LEU A 40 -9.08 5.25 -1.56
CA LEU A 40 -8.06 6.06 -2.21
C LEU A 40 -7.73 5.53 -3.61
N THR A 41 -7.19 6.41 -4.45
CA THR A 41 -6.80 6.09 -5.83
C THR A 41 -5.31 6.36 -6.04
N PHE A 42 -4.70 5.65 -6.99
CA PHE A 42 -3.38 6.01 -7.49
C PHE A 42 -3.50 7.26 -8.37
N HIS A 43 -3.37 8.43 -7.76
CA HIS A 43 -3.52 9.72 -8.43
C HIS A 43 -2.35 10.05 -9.37
N ARG A 44 -1.25 9.30 -9.30
CA ARG A 44 -0.11 9.48 -10.20
C ARG A 44 0.39 8.15 -10.74
N VAL A 45 0.36 8.01 -12.06
CA VAL A 45 0.77 6.81 -12.81
C VAL A 45 1.72 7.21 -13.93
N ILE A 46 2.95 6.70 -13.89
CA ILE A 46 3.96 6.92 -14.92
C ILE A 46 4.42 5.58 -15.46
N SER A 47 4.09 5.32 -16.73
CA SER A 47 4.44 4.08 -17.41
C SER A 47 5.95 3.85 -17.41
N GLY A 48 6.37 2.62 -17.11
CA GLY A 48 7.79 2.25 -17.01
C GLY A 48 8.51 2.80 -15.77
N PHE A 49 7.81 3.48 -14.86
CA PHE A 49 8.43 4.05 -13.66
C PHE A 49 7.70 3.63 -12.37
N MET A 50 6.55 4.22 -12.05
CA MET A 50 5.88 3.95 -10.78
C MET A 50 4.39 4.37 -10.77
N ILE A 51 3.70 3.90 -9.74
CA ILE A 51 2.39 4.36 -9.30
C ILE A 51 2.48 4.92 -7.88
N GLN A 52 1.74 5.99 -7.60
CA GLN A 52 1.73 6.68 -6.30
C GLN A 52 0.29 7.01 -5.88
N GLY A 53 -0.01 6.73 -4.61
CA GLY A 53 -1.33 6.85 -3.98
C GLY A 53 -1.20 6.87 -2.46
#